data_AF-A0A7S9WQ29-F1
#
_entry.id   AF-A0A7S9WQ29-F1
#
_cell.length_a   1.000
_cell.length_b   1.000
_cell.length_c   1.000
_cell.angle_alpha   90.00
_cell.angle_beta   90.00
_cell.angle_gamma   90.00
#
_symmetry.space_group_name_H-M   'P 1'
#
loop_
_entity.id
_entity.type
_entity.pdbx_description
1 polymer ?
#
loop_
_entity_poly.entity_id
_entity_poly.type
_entity_poly.pdbx_seq_one_letter_code
_entity_poly.pdbx_strand_id
1 'polypeptide(L)'
;MADLNIEKKILPWIYYWIKEASDIKQQKMHWLNENNIDGGVSSYVELVCSLFDDLKFDDFVENTASTLGLSDKLINLLRDFRDELRNYIAEDDNDDEAIIKDPNWQIVIKKAQKVIVAWSKYKQVSKNDQNLQ
;
A
#
# COMPACT_ATOMS: atom_id res chain seq x y z
N MET A 1 -13.55 -5.69 21.79
CA MET A 1 -12.09 -5.89 21.67
C MET A 1 -11.85 -6.44 20.29
N ALA A 2 -11.04 -5.77 19.46
CA ALA A 2 -10.71 -6.30 18.14
C ALA A 2 -9.82 -7.54 18.28
N ASP A 3 -10.02 -8.53 17.42
CA ASP A 3 -9.20 -9.74 17.41
C ASP A 3 -7.88 -9.43 16.69
N LEU A 4 -6.81 -9.26 17.47
CA LEU A 4 -5.45 -9.02 16.98
C LEU A 4 -4.98 -10.08 15.97
N ASN A 5 -5.52 -11.30 16.00
CA ASN A 5 -5.19 -12.33 15.02
C ASN A 5 -5.84 -12.06 13.65
N ILE A 6 -7.01 -11.42 13.61
CA ILE A 6 -7.65 -10.99 12.36
C ILE A 6 -6.90 -9.77 11.80
N GLU A 7 -6.55 -8.81 12.66
CA GLU A 7 -5.81 -7.60 12.27
C GLU A 7 -4.40 -7.91 11.73
N LYS A 8 -3.73 -8.95 12.26
CA LYS A 8 -2.45 -9.40 11.70
C LYS A 8 -2.58 -10.04 10.32
N LYS A 9 -3.74 -10.60 9.96
CA LYS A 9 -3.96 -11.25 8.66
C LYS A 9 -4.11 -10.26 7.50
N ILE A 10 -4.49 -9.01 7.77
CA ILE A 10 -4.63 -7.98 6.72
C ILE A 10 -3.30 -7.29 6.37
N LEU A 11 -2.31 -7.31 7.29
CA LEU A 11 -1.00 -6.66 7.07
C LEU A 11 -0.29 -7.08 5.77
N PRO A 12 -0.23 -8.38 5.39
CA PRO A 12 0.40 -8.78 4.15
C PRO A 12 -0.28 -8.18 2.91
N TRP A 13 -1.61 -8.07 2.94
CA TRP A 13 -2.42 -7.53 1.84
C TRP A 13 -2.29 -6.01 1.73
N ILE A 14 -2.32 -5.29 2.85
CA ILE A 14 -2.03 -3.85 2.87
C ILE A 14 -0.63 -3.58 2.32
N TYR A 15 0.37 -4.35 2.78
CA TYR A 15 1.73 -4.23 2.27
C TYR A 15 1.82 -4.54 0.77
N TYR A 16 1.11 -5.57 0.29
CA TYR A 16 1.05 -5.94 -1.12
C TYR A 16 0.56 -4.79 -2.00
N TRP A 17 -0.61 -4.22 -1.68
CA TRP A 17 -1.19 -3.14 -2.48
C TRP A 17 -0.37 -1.86 -2.44
N ILE A 18 0.22 -1.51 -1.29
CA ILE A 18 1.14 -0.37 -1.20
C ILE A 18 2.41 -0.64 -2.02
N LYS A 19 2.88 -1.89 -2.07
CA LYS A 19 4.05 -2.26 -2.88
C LYS A 19 3.75 -2.12 -4.36
N GLU A 20 2.58 -2.56 -4.81
CA GLU A 20 2.11 -2.36 -6.18
C GLU A 20 1.98 -0.86 -6.52
N ALA A 21 1.36 -0.07 -5.63
CA ALA A 21 1.26 1.40 -5.77
C ALA A 21 2.64 2.09 -5.85
N SER A 22 3.70 1.48 -5.31
CA SER A 22 5.04 2.07 -5.25
C SER A 22 5.91 1.82 -6.49
N ASP A 23 5.49 0.94 -7.40
CA ASP A 23 6.35 0.43 -8.47
C ASP A 23 5.63 0.42 -9.82
N ILE A 24 5.98 1.37 -10.68
CA ILE A 24 5.47 1.49 -12.04
C ILE A 24 5.66 0.21 -12.85
N LYS A 25 6.74 -0.55 -12.62
CA LYS A 25 6.96 -1.80 -13.36
C LYS A 25 5.92 -2.85 -12.96
N GLN A 26 5.61 -2.96 -11.66
CA GLN A 26 4.55 -3.84 -11.19
C GLN A 26 3.17 -3.37 -11.68
N GLN A 27 2.89 -2.06 -11.67
CA GLN A 27 1.64 -1.53 -12.21
C GLN A 27 1.47 -1.88 -13.69
N LYS A 28 2.48 -1.64 -14.53
CA LYS A 28 2.44 -2.04 -15.94
C LYS A 28 2.26 -3.55 -16.12
N MET A 29 2.92 -4.33 -15.27
CA MET A 29 2.85 -5.78 -15.32
C MET A 29 1.45 -6.32 -14.99
N HIS A 30 0.79 -5.79 -13.96
CA HIS A 30 -0.53 -6.27 -13.53
C HIS A 30 -1.69 -5.56 -14.22
N TRP A 31 -1.60 -4.24 -14.42
CA TRP A 31 -2.67 -3.39 -14.95
C TRP A 31 -2.75 -3.44 -16.47
N LEU A 32 -1.58 -3.47 -17.13
CA LEU A 32 -1.49 -3.51 -18.60
C LEU A 32 -1.11 -4.89 -19.14
N ASN A 33 -0.93 -5.87 -18.25
CA ASN A 33 -0.44 -7.21 -18.56
C ASN A 33 0.93 -7.21 -19.29
N GLU A 34 1.73 -6.14 -19.14
CA GLU A 34 3.01 -5.97 -19.83
C GLU A 34 4.10 -6.84 -19.19
N ASN A 35 4.58 -7.85 -19.91
CA ASN A 35 5.60 -8.80 -19.40
C ASN A 35 5.16 -9.49 -18.10
N ASN A 36 3.89 -9.85 -17.99
CA ASN A 36 3.34 -10.52 -16.82
C ASN A 36 3.96 -11.91 -16.61
N ILE A 37 4.80 -12.04 -15.58
CA ILE A 37 5.54 -13.26 -15.27
C ILE A 37 4.96 -14.05 -14.08
N ASP A 38 4.12 -13.44 -13.26
CA ASP A 38 3.52 -14.07 -12.08
C ASP A 38 2.03 -14.39 -12.24
N GLY A 39 1.42 -13.95 -13.35
CA GLY A 39 0.02 -14.16 -13.68
C GLY A 39 -0.94 -13.28 -12.88
N GLY A 40 -0.42 -12.33 -12.09
CA GLY A 40 -1.22 -11.37 -11.37
C GLY A 40 -1.89 -10.39 -12.32
N VAL A 41 -3.18 -10.16 -12.15
CA VAL A 41 -3.93 -9.15 -12.91
C VAL A 41 -4.62 -8.26 -11.90
N SER A 42 -4.47 -6.96 -12.07
CA SER A 42 -5.18 -5.96 -11.28
C SER A 42 -5.45 -4.70 -12.08
N SER A 43 -5.95 -3.64 -11.45
CA SER A 43 -6.09 -2.31 -12.05
C SER A 43 -5.95 -1.22 -10.98
N TYR A 44 -5.92 0.04 -11.38
CA TYR A 44 -6.03 1.17 -10.46
C TYR A 44 -7.28 1.06 -9.58
N VAL A 45 -8.44 0.76 -10.17
CA VAL A 45 -9.71 0.64 -9.43
C VAL A 45 -9.63 -0.47 -8.40
N GLU A 46 -9.11 -1.64 -8.77
CA GLU A 46 -8.95 -2.75 -7.83
C GLU A 46 -7.99 -2.41 -6.69
N LEU A 47 -6.89 -1.71 -6.98
CA LEU A 47 -5.96 -1.26 -5.94
C LEU A 47 -6.65 -0.34 -4.92
N VAL A 48 -7.41 0.64 -5.41
CA VAL A 48 -8.12 1.62 -4.56
C VAL A 48 -9.22 0.93 -3.75
N CYS A 49 -10.08 0.15 -4.40
CA CYS A 49 -11.15 -0.59 -3.75
C CYS A 49 -10.61 -1.60 -2.74
N SER A 50 -9.58 -2.36 -3.07
CA SER A 50 -9.01 -3.32 -2.12
C SER A 50 -8.36 -2.64 -0.91
N LEU A 51 -7.70 -1.49 -1.08
CA LEU A 51 -7.20 -0.75 0.08
C LEU A 51 -8.35 -0.19 0.94
N PHE A 52 -9.26 0.59 0.36
CA PHE A 52 -10.25 1.32 1.15
C PHE A 52 -11.44 0.47 1.58
N ASP A 53 -12.01 -0.33 0.68
CA ASP A 53 -13.24 -1.08 0.92
C ASP A 53 -12.94 -2.44 1.58
N ASP A 54 -12.04 -3.24 0.99
CA ASP A 54 -11.76 -4.59 1.49
C ASP A 54 -10.90 -4.57 2.76
N LEU A 55 -9.83 -3.77 2.77
CA LEU A 55 -8.84 -3.72 3.84
C LEU A 55 -9.08 -2.61 4.86
N LYS A 56 -10.11 -1.78 4.65
CA LYS A 56 -10.50 -0.67 5.55
C LYS A 56 -9.32 0.23 5.90
N PHE A 57 -8.55 0.63 4.90
CA PHE A 57 -7.26 1.28 5.11
C PHE A 57 -7.33 2.56 5.95
N ASP A 58 -8.45 3.29 5.94
CA ASP A 58 -8.67 4.43 6.84
C ASP A 58 -8.60 4.04 8.32
N ASP A 59 -9.38 3.03 8.70
CA ASP A 59 -9.44 2.53 10.07
C ASP A 59 -8.12 1.88 10.47
N PHE A 60 -7.48 1.19 9.52
CA PHE A 60 -6.16 0.62 9.75
C PHE A 60 -5.14 1.69 10.15
N VAL A 61 -5.07 2.80 9.40
CA VAL A 61 -4.10 3.87 9.64
C VAL A 61 -4.38 4.60 10.95
N GLU A 62 -5.64 4.88 11.27
CA GLU A 62 -5.97 5.68 12.47
C GLU A 62 -6.00 4.86 13.77
N ASN A 63 -6.44 3.60 13.71
CA ASN A 63 -6.76 2.83 14.93
C ASN A 63 -5.93 1.54 15.06
N THR A 64 -5.75 0.80 13.97
CA THR A 64 -5.15 -0.55 14.03
C THR A 64 -3.62 -0.51 14.04
N ALA A 65 -2.99 0.37 13.25
CA ALA A 65 -1.54 0.36 13.05
C ALA A 65 -0.75 0.57 14.36
N SER A 66 -1.21 1.50 15.21
CA SER A 66 -0.62 1.76 16.54
C SER A 66 -0.82 0.57 17.48
N THR A 67 -2.01 -0.05 17.46
CA THR A 67 -2.34 -1.25 18.23
C THR A 67 -1.46 -2.44 17.85
N LEU A 68 -1.08 -2.54 16.57
CA LEU A 68 -0.15 -3.55 16.05
C LEU A 68 1.33 -3.22 16.31
N GLY A 69 1.62 -2.10 16.98
CA GLY A 69 2.98 -1.70 17.36
C GLY A 69 3.81 -1.10 16.22
N LEU A 70 3.20 -0.67 15.11
CA LEU A 70 3.93 0.05 14.07
C LEU A 70 4.46 1.38 14.64
N SER A 71 5.68 1.75 14.25
CA SER A 71 6.29 3.00 14.72
C SER A 71 5.51 4.24 14.23
N ASP A 72 5.46 5.31 15.03
CA ASP A 72 4.83 6.59 14.65
C ASP A 72 5.30 7.12 13.29
N LYS A 73 6.59 6.95 12.98
CA LYS A 73 7.15 7.33 11.67
C LYS A 73 6.49 6.60 10.52
N LEU A 74 6.27 5.29 10.66
CA LEU A 74 5.61 4.48 9.64
C LEU A 74 4.13 4.84 9.54
N ILE A 75 3.46 5.04 10.68
CA ILE A 75 2.04 5.45 10.72
C ILE A 75 1.84 6.80 10.02
N ASN A 76 2.70 7.79 10.27
CA ASN A 76 2.62 9.08 9.60
C ASN A 76 2.84 8.97 8.08
N LEU A 77 3.76 8.12 7.62
CA LEU A 77 3.95 7.88 6.19
C LEU A 77 2.75 7.16 5.55
N LEU A 78 2.12 6.24 6.28
CA LEU A 78 0.89 5.58 5.83
C LEU A 78 -0.25 6.59 5.70
N ARG A 79 -0.38 7.51 6.67
CA ARG A 79 -1.35 8.61 6.62
C ARG A 79 -1.12 9.51 5.42
N ASP A 80 0.11 9.94 5.20
CA ASP A 80 0.49 10.76 4.04
C ASP A 80 0.17 10.07 2.71
N PHE A 81 0.42 8.76 2.60
CA PHE A 81 0.10 7.98 1.40
C PHE A 81 -1.41 7.83 1.20
N ARG A 82 -2.14 7.48 2.26
CA ARG A 82 -3.61 7.35 2.24
C ARG A 82 -4.26 8.64 1.77
N ASP A 83 -3.85 9.77 2.33
CA ASP A 83 -4.44 11.07 2.01
C ASP A 83 -4.13 11.47 0.56
N GLU A 84 -2.92 11.21 0.07
CA GLU A 84 -2.56 11.43 -1.34
C GLU A 84 -3.37 10.54 -2.28
N LEU A 85 -3.48 9.24 -1.97
CA LEU A 85 -4.23 8.28 -2.79
C LEU A 85 -5.73 8.65 -2.85
N ARG A 86 -6.31 9.07 -1.72
CA ARG A 86 -7.71 9.50 -1.65
C ARG A 86 -7.99 10.78 -2.45
N ASN A 87 -7.02 11.69 -2.48
CA ASN A 87 -7.17 12.99 -3.14
C ASN A 87 -6.83 12.94 -4.63
N TYR A 88 -6.22 11.86 -5.11
CA TYR A 88 -5.99 11.66 -6.53
C TYR A 88 -7.32 11.49 -7.27
N ILE A 89 -7.50 12.24 -8.35
CA ILE A 89 -8.70 12.21 -9.20
C ILE A 89 -8.21 11.83 -10.59
N ALA A 90 -8.53 10.60 -11.01
CA ALA A 90 -8.29 10.17 -12.39
C ALA A 90 -9.24 10.89 -13.35
N GLU A 91 -8.77 11.19 -14.57
CA GLU A 91 -9.62 11.70 -15.64
C GLU A 91 -10.59 10.62 -16.16
N ASP A 92 -10.08 9.40 -16.32
CA ASP A 92 -10.83 8.16 -16.53
C ASP A 92 -10.21 7.10 -15.62
N ASP A 93 -11.00 6.54 -14.69
CA ASP A 93 -10.54 5.53 -13.74
C ASP A 93 -10.41 4.13 -14.37
N ASN A 94 -10.88 3.94 -15.60
CA ASN A 94 -10.76 2.68 -16.34
C ASN A 94 -9.58 2.67 -17.33
N ASP A 95 -8.87 3.79 -17.49
CA ASP A 95 -7.68 3.89 -18.33
C ASP A 95 -6.40 3.81 -17.47
N ASP A 96 -6.01 2.58 -17.13
CA ASP A 96 -4.81 2.30 -16.36
C ASP A 96 -3.53 2.87 -17.02
N GLU A 97 -3.47 2.92 -18.36
CA GLU A 97 -2.31 3.43 -19.07
C GLU A 97 -2.20 4.96 -18.91
N ALA A 98 -3.33 5.68 -18.99
CA ALA A 98 -3.39 7.11 -18.73
C ALA A 98 -3.01 7.42 -17.27
N ILE A 99 -3.51 6.65 -16.30
CA ILE A 99 -3.20 6.82 -14.87
C ILE A 99 -1.70 6.65 -14.60
N ILE A 100 -1.07 5.60 -15.15
CA ILE A 100 0.37 5.38 -14.99
C ILE A 100 1.20 6.58 -15.52
N LYS A 101 0.71 7.26 -16.56
CA LYS A 101 1.38 8.43 -17.17
C LYS A 101 1.03 9.75 -16.48
N ASP A 102 0.01 9.80 -15.64
CA ASP A 102 -0.42 11.01 -14.96
C ASP A 102 0.65 11.54 -13.98
N PRO A 103 1.14 12.78 -14.14
CA PRO A 103 2.06 13.40 -13.18
C PRO A 103 1.58 13.43 -11.73
N ASN A 104 0.27 13.52 -11.48
CA ASN A 104 -0.32 13.49 -10.14
C ASN A 104 -0.26 12.08 -9.54
N TRP A 105 -0.47 11.04 -10.35
CA TRP A 105 -0.26 9.65 -9.91
C TRP A 105 1.20 9.39 -9.50
N GLN A 106 2.16 10.05 -10.16
CA GLN A 106 3.57 9.98 -9.76
C GLN A 106 3.84 10.52 -8.35
N ILE A 107 2.97 11.37 -7.81
CA ILE A 107 3.05 11.84 -6.42
C ILE A 107 2.63 10.71 -5.48
N VAL A 108 1.52 10.02 -5.78
CA VAL A 108 1.04 8.84 -5.05
C VAL A 108 2.13 7.76 -4.98
N ILE A 109 2.76 7.44 -6.12
CA ILE A 109 3.88 6.49 -6.20
C ILE A 109 5.02 6.88 -5.25
N LYS A 110 5.42 8.15 -5.24
CA LYS A 110 6.51 8.63 -4.36
C LYS A 110 6.15 8.50 -2.87
N LYS A 111 4.88 8.71 -2.50
CA LYS A 111 4.41 8.51 -1.12
C LYS A 111 4.45 7.02 -0.75
N ALA A 112 3.94 6.15 -1.62
CA ALA A 112 3.98 4.69 -1.44
C ALA A 112 5.42 4.17 -1.28
N GLN A 113 6.36 4.66 -2.08
CA GLN A 113 7.78 4.30 -1.99
C GLN A 113 8.37 4.61 -0.60
N LYS A 114 8.05 5.78 -0.03
CA LYS A 114 8.50 6.15 1.32
C LYS A 114 7.96 5.18 2.37
N VAL A 115 6.71 4.76 2.23
CA VAL A 115 6.09 3.74 3.10
C VAL A 115 6.86 2.43 3.01
N ILE A 116 7.10 1.90 1.80
CA ILE A 116 7.82 0.63 1.60
C ILE A 116 9.23 0.65 2.21
N VAL A 117 9.96 1.76 2.04
CA VAL A 117 11.29 1.92 2.64
C VAL A 117 11.21 1.88 4.17
N ALA A 118 10.25 2.60 4.77
CA ALA A 118 10.08 2.63 6.22
C ALA A 118 9.62 1.27 6.77
N TRP A 119 8.67 0.63 6.10
CA TRP A 119 8.12 -0.68 6.50
C TRP A 119 9.19 -1.77 6.42
N SER A 120 10.04 -1.76 5.38
CA SER A 120 11.15 -2.72 5.25
C SER A 120 12.14 -2.60 6.41
N LYS A 121 12.46 -1.37 6.85
CA LYS A 121 13.31 -1.13 8.02
C LYS A 121 12.67 -1.63 9.31
N TYR A 122 11.37 -1.35 9.49
CA TYR A 122 10.61 -1.85 10.65
C TYR A 122 10.66 -3.39 10.75
N LYS A 123 10.45 -4.11 9.64
CA LYS A 123 10.55 -5.58 9.59
C LYS A 123 11.93 -6.12 9.94
N GLN A 124 13.01 -5.36 9.68
CA GLN A 124 14.37 -5.77 10.04
C GLN A 124 14.63 -5.60 11.53
N VAL A 125 14.22 -4.47 12.11
CA VAL A 125 14.34 -4.21 13.56
C VAL A 125 13.56 -5.26 14.36
N SER A 126 12.30 -5.50 13.99
CA SER A 126 11.45 -6.47 14.71
C SER A 126 12.00 -7.91 14.69
N LYS A 127 12.69 -8.29 13.60
CA LYS A 127 13.35 -9.62 13.51
C LYS A 127 14.60 -9.70 14.37
N ASN A 128 15.36 -8.63 14.46
CA ASN A 128 16.57 -8.60 15.30
C ASN A 128 16.22 -8.64 16.79
N ASP A 129 15.13 -7.96 17.20
CA ASP A 129 14.66 -7.98 18.59
C ASP A 129 14.13 -9.36 19.04
N GLN A 130 13.56 -10.14 18.11
CA GLN A 130 13.11 -11.52 18.39
C GLN A 130 14.25 -12.54 18.47
N ASN A 131 15.42 -12.26 17.90
CA ASN A 131 16.59 -13.14 17.93
C ASN A 131 17.53 -12.86 19.14
N LEU A 132 17.21 -11.85 19.94
CA LEU A 132 17.97 -11.43 21.13
C LEU A 132 17.27 -11.82 22.46
N GLN A 133 16.18 -12.58 22.39
CA GLN A 133 15.50 -13.24 23.52
C GLN A 133 15.78 -14.74 23.52
#